data_AF-A0A382R5E6-F1
#
_entry.id   AF-A0A382R5E6-F1
#
_cell.length_a   1.000
_cell.length_b   1.000
_cell.length_c   1.000
_cell.angle_alpha   90.00
_cell.angle_beta   90.00
_cell.angle_gamma   90.00
#
_symmetry.space_group_name_H-M   'P 1'
#
loop_
_entity.id
_entity.type
_entity.pdbx_description
1 polymer ?
#
loop_
_entity_poly.entity_id
_entity_poly.type
_entity_poly.pdbx_seq_one_letter_code
_entity_poly.pdbx_strand_id
1 'polypeptide(L)'
;MKSTFFGLIAAFFAISAAGEAQARLSLPKAGVNPVRVVINNADASTVARLKASQDAINTARDTVGAYKKAGDKEATKAAVKDLRSKQRERDKFVRKTISGSDDLKAALQAEVKAARVAAAKKRATVRKDVGSRIAAAATADQQASLEANKTAIGGVIANLRAARKGGASKEDTQDLRKELAGLQKSQKQVVGEILKANETLSAALKSEAKGRAREARRSVKGQGKNRRNVRQRRAAKKS
;
A
#
# COMPACT_ATOMS: atom_id res chain seq x y z
N MET A 1 -5.15 28.29 -12.65
CA MET A 1 -5.19 27.38 -11.48
C MET A 1 -5.35 25.93 -11.97
N LYS A 2 -4.31 25.08 -11.99
CA LYS A 2 -4.31 23.81 -12.78
C LYS A 2 -4.18 22.50 -11.97
N SER A 3 -4.23 22.52 -10.63
CA SER A 3 -3.82 21.39 -9.77
C SER A 3 -4.95 20.55 -9.13
N THR A 4 -6.17 21.06 -9.04
CA THR A 4 -7.27 20.42 -8.28
C THR A 4 -8.11 19.41 -9.07
N PHE A 5 -8.22 19.55 -10.39
CA PHE A 5 -9.14 18.77 -11.25
C PHE A 5 -9.01 17.25 -11.02
N PHE A 6 -7.79 16.72 -11.14
CA PHE A 6 -7.52 15.27 -11.14
C PHE A 6 -7.67 14.57 -9.78
N GLY A 7 -8.04 15.29 -8.71
CA GLY A 7 -8.20 14.74 -7.36
C GLY A 7 -9.42 13.84 -7.16
N LEU A 8 -10.41 13.87 -8.07
CA LEU A 8 -11.76 13.38 -7.78
C LEU A 8 -12.18 12.10 -8.53
N ILE A 9 -11.98 12.02 -9.85
CA ILE A 9 -12.05 10.75 -10.60
C ILE A 9 -11.15 9.69 -9.95
N ALA A 10 -10.02 10.16 -9.39
CA ALA A 10 -9.12 9.40 -8.55
C ALA A 10 -9.82 8.67 -7.38
N ALA A 11 -10.69 9.34 -6.64
CA ALA A 11 -11.20 8.91 -5.33
C ALA A 11 -11.81 7.49 -5.41
N PHE A 12 -12.67 7.28 -6.40
CA PHE A 12 -13.54 6.12 -6.57
C PHE A 12 -12.79 4.76 -6.58
N PHE A 13 -11.74 4.64 -7.40
CA PHE A 13 -10.99 3.39 -7.60
C PHE A 13 -10.18 2.88 -6.39
N ALA A 14 -10.22 3.54 -5.23
CA ALA A 14 -9.52 3.11 -4.02
C ALA A 14 -10.43 2.47 -2.95
N ILE A 15 -11.76 2.49 -3.13
CA ILE A 15 -12.72 1.97 -2.14
C ILE A 15 -12.94 0.46 -2.36
N SER A 16 -13.19 0.04 -3.60
CA SER A 16 -13.50 -1.35 -4.00
C SER A 16 -12.33 -2.35 -3.93
N ALA A 17 -11.28 -2.08 -3.17
CA ALA A 17 -10.10 -2.93 -3.01
C ALA A 17 -9.58 -3.00 -1.56
N ALA A 18 -10.41 -2.61 -0.58
CA ALA A 18 -10.06 -2.58 0.84
C ALA A 18 -10.42 -3.88 1.59
N GLY A 19 -11.52 -4.54 1.20
CA GLY A 19 -11.77 -5.95 1.50
C GLY A 19 -11.06 -6.84 0.48
N GLU A 20 -10.61 -8.06 0.80
CA GLU A 20 -10.67 -8.78 2.07
C GLU A 20 -9.34 -9.54 2.28
N ALA A 21 -8.63 -9.29 3.40
CA ALA A 21 -7.33 -9.94 3.66
C ALA A 21 -6.83 -9.85 5.13
N GLN A 22 -7.71 -9.57 6.11
CA GLN A 22 -7.29 -8.94 7.37
C GLN A 22 -7.66 -9.64 8.69
N ALA A 23 -7.91 -10.95 8.70
CA ALA A 23 -8.19 -11.73 9.92
C ALA A 23 -7.08 -12.74 10.32
N ARG A 24 -5.78 -12.36 10.28
CA ARG A 24 -4.65 -13.20 10.77
C ARG A 24 -3.50 -12.40 11.41
N LEU A 25 -3.66 -12.05 12.69
CA LEU A 25 -2.64 -11.80 13.74
C LEU A 25 -1.28 -11.14 13.38
N SER A 26 -1.24 -10.22 12.41
CA SER A 26 -0.01 -9.67 11.80
C SER A 26 0.21 -8.19 12.13
N LEU A 27 1.49 -7.78 12.11
CA LEU A 27 1.97 -6.41 12.32
C LEU A 27 1.27 -5.39 11.38
N PRO A 28 1.17 -4.09 11.77
CA PRO A 28 0.40 -3.08 11.04
C PRO A 28 0.76 -3.00 9.55
N LYS A 29 -0.22 -3.37 8.70
CA LYS A 29 -0.07 -3.55 7.23
C LYS A 29 0.08 -2.26 6.42
N ALA A 30 0.51 -1.16 7.05
CA ALA A 30 0.63 0.17 6.43
C ALA A 30 1.89 0.36 5.55
N GLY A 31 2.72 -0.69 5.37
CA GLY A 31 4.04 -0.60 4.73
C GLY A 31 5.18 -0.22 5.68
N VAL A 32 4.84 0.09 6.94
CA VAL A 32 5.78 0.30 8.05
C VAL A 32 6.37 -1.04 8.50
N ASN A 33 7.61 -1.02 8.98
CA ASN A 33 8.27 -2.19 9.55
C ASN A 33 8.55 -1.95 11.06
N PRO A 34 7.73 -2.50 11.98
CA PRO A 34 7.94 -2.32 13.41
C PRO A 34 9.31 -2.78 13.93
N VAL A 35 9.97 -3.72 13.26
CA VAL A 35 11.36 -4.11 13.60
C VAL A 35 12.32 -2.93 13.39
N ARG A 36 12.10 -2.12 12.33
CA ARG A 36 12.88 -0.90 12.08
C ARG A 36 12.57 0.17 13.12
N VAL A 37 11.29 0.38 13.48
CA VAL A 37 10.90 1.36 14.51
C VAL A 37 11.65 1.09 15.81
N VAL A 38 11.68 -0.17 16.27
CA VAL A 38 12.44 -0.53 17.48
C VAL A 38 13.95 -0.41 17.28
N ILE A 39 14.51 -0.86 16.14
CA ILE A 39 15.96 -0.72 15.86
C ILE A 39 16.43 0.76 15.84
N ASN A 40 15.56 1.68 15.44
CA ASN A 40 15.89 3.10 15.28
C ASN A 40 15.65 3.96 16.54
N ASN A 41 14.86 3.49 17.52
CA ASN A 41 14.37 4.32 18.63
C ASN A 41 14.41 3.63 20.01
N ALA A 42 14.95 2.40 20.11
CA ALA A 42 15.10 1.69 21.39
C ALA A 42 16.57 1.63 21.86
N ASP A 43 16.76 1.21 23.10
CA ASP A 43 18.06 1.07 23.75
C ASP A 43 19.00 0.07 23.04
N ALA A 44 20.30 0.22 23.29
CA ALA A 44 21.33 -0.60 22.66
C ALA A 44 21.19 -2.11 22.92
N SER A 45 20.65 -2.53 24.09
CA SER A 45 20.46 -3.95 24.42
C SER A 45 19.29 -4.56 23.65
N THR A 46 18.17 -3.83 23.51
CA THR A 46 17.05 -4.19 22.64
C THR A 46 17.49 -4.28 21.19
N VAL A 47 18.28 -3.31 20.71
CA VAL A 47 18.84 -3.30 19.34
C VAL A 47 19.78 -4.50 19.13
N ALA A 48 20.65 -4.82 20.08
CA ALA A 48 21.53 -5.99 20.01
C ALA A 48 20.74 -7.31 19.97
N ARG A 49 19.71 -7.45 20.83
CA ARG A 49 18.83 -8.62 20.86
C ARG A 49 18.05 -8.81 19.55
N LEU A 50 17.64 -7.72 18.89
CA LEU A 50 17.03 -7.76 17.56
C LEU A 50 18.01 -8.16 16.46
N LYS A 51 19.27 -7.72 16.51
CA LYS A 51 20.33 -8.17 15.59
C LYS A 51 20.56 -9.68 15.73
N ALA A 52 20.83 -10.16 16.94
CA ALA A 52 21.08 -11.58 17.21
C ALA A 52 19.89 -12.47 16.77
N SER A 53 18.66 -12.06 17.07
CA SER A 53 17.44 -12.75 16.62
C SER A 53 17.30 -12.75 15.09
N GLN A 54 17.66 -11.64 14.43
CA GLN A 54 17.65 -11.58 12.97
C GLN A 54 18.71 -12.49 12.33
N ASP A 55 19.86 -12.67 12.97
CA ASP A 55 20.91 -13.55 12.45
C ASP A 55 20.61 -15.04 12.70
N ALA A 56 20.00 -15.40 13.83
CA ALA A 56 19.42 -16.73 14.02
C ALA A 56 18.37 -17.08 12.96
N ILE A 57 17.54 -16.11 12.54
CA ILE A 57 16.59 -16.23 11.41
C ILE A 57 17.30 -16.32 10.05
N ASN A 58 18.51 -15.76 9.91
CA ASN A 58 19.31 -15.89 8.69
C ASN A 58 19.91 -17.31 8.60
N THR A 59 20.54 -17.80 9.66
CA THR A 59 21.08 -19.17 9.74
C THR A 59 19.99 -20.20 9.45
N ALA A 60 18.85 -20.16 10.16
CA ALA A 60 17.75 -21.10 9.92
C ALA A 60 17.17 -21.03 8.49
N ARG A 61 17.25 -19.87 7.81
CA ARG A 61 16.84 -19.75 6.40
C ARG A 61 17.86 -20.40 5.47
N ASP A 62 19.14 -20.20 5.73
CA ASP A 62 20.21 -20.76 4.92
C ASP A 62 20.26 -22.31 5.13
N THR A 63 19.95 -22.81 6.34
CA THR A 63 19.68 -24.24 6.65
C THR A 63 18.50 -24.81 5.86
N VAL A 64 17.34 -24.13 5.81
CA VAL A 64 16.22 -24.52 4.92
C VAL A 64 16.64 -24.56 3.45
N GLY A 65 17.55 -23.67 3.06
CA GLY A 65 18.16 -23.66 1.72
C GLY A 65 19.05 -24.88 1.45
N ALA A 66 19.78 -25.37 2.45
CA ALA A 66 20.64 -26.55 2.36
C ALA A 66 19.83 -27.84 2.21
N TYR A 67 18.91 -28.14 3.15
CA TYR A 67 18.09 -29.37 3.08
C TYR A 67 17.25 -29.42 1.81
N LYS A 68 16.71 -28.28 1.36
CA LYS A 68 15.97 -28.23 0.09
C LYS A 68 16.85 -28.53 -1.14
N LYS A 69 18.15 -28.22 -1.13
CA LYS A 69 19.09 -28.62 -2.19
C LYS A 69 19.42 -30.12 -2.12
N ALA A 70 19.56 -30.66 -0.91
CA ALA A 70 19.85 -32.07 -0.67
C ALA A 70 18.68 -33.02 -0.97
N GLY A 71 17.50 -32.50 -1.33
CA GLY A 71 16.29 -33.29 -1.61
C GLY A 71 15.55 -33.79 -0.37
N ASP A 72 16.16 -33.69 0.82
CA ASP A 72 15.58 -34.13 2.09
C ASP A 72 14.28 -33.35 2.41
N LYS A 73 13.15 -34.06 2.29
CA LYS A 73 11.81 -33.55 2.55
C LYS A 73 11.51 -33.43 4.05
N GLU A 74 12.16 -34.22 4.89
CA GLU A 74 11.91 -34.34 6.33
C GLU A 74 12.63 -33.22 7.08
N ALA A 75 13.96 -33.10 6.90
CA ALA A 75 14.74 -32.00 7.46
C ALA A 75 14.30 -30.64 6.89
N THR A 76 13.84 -30.58 5.62
CA THR A 76 13.21 -29.37 5.08
C THR A 76 11.91 -29.00 5.81
N LYS A 77 11.02 -29.95 6.15
CA LYS A 77 9.83 -29.68 6.97
C LYS A 77 10.23 -29.16 8.36
N ALA A 78 11.19 -29.83 9.01
CA ALA A 78 11.66 -29.48 10.36
C ALA A 78 12.30 -28.08 10.41
N ALA A 79 13.23 -27.79 9.51
CA ALA A 79 13.88 -26.48 9.42
C ALA A 79 12.90 -25.36 9.05
N VAL A 80 11.85 -25.64 8.25
CA VAL A 80 10.77 -24.67 8.00
C VAL A 80 9.90 -24.43 9.24
N LYS A 81 9.68 -25.43 10.11
CA LYS A 81 9.01 -25.26 11.41
C LYS A 81 9.84 -24.38 12.34
N ASP A 82 11.15 -24.66 12.46
CA ASP A 82 12.10 -23.86 13.25
C ASP A 82 12.18 -22.40 12.77
N LEU A 83 12.42 -22.18 11.48
CA LEU A 83 12.48 -20.86 10.86
C LEU A 83 11.20 -20.04 11.10
N ARG A 84 10.03 -20.69 11.17
CA ARG A 84 8.76 -20.06 11.55
C ARG A 84 8.66 -19.76 13.04
N SER A 85 9.27 -20.57 13.92
CA SER A 85 9.31 -20.28 15.37
C SER A 85 10.18 -19.07 15.66
N LYS A 86 11.44 -19.07 15.21
CA LYS A 86 12.37 -17.94 15.38
C LYS A 86 11.80 -16.62 14.85
N GLN A 87 11.07 -16.65 13.72
CA GLN A 87 10.34 -15.49 13.21
C GLN A 87 9.19 -15.04 14.13
N ARG A 88 8.38 -15.97 14.65
CA ARG A 88 7.30 -15.67 15.60
C ARG A 88 7.82 -15.12 16.93
N GLU A 89 8.94 -15.62 17.43
CA GLU A 89 9.59 -15.14 18.66
C GLU A 89 10.06 -13.70 18.52
N ARG A 90 10.78 -13.37 17.43
CA ARG A 90 11.15 -11.98 17.11
C ARG A 90 9.92 -11.08 17.00
N ASP A 91 8.89 -11.53 16.29
CA ASP A 91 7.66 -10.76 16.07
C ASP A 91 6.76 -10.66 17.33
N LYS A 92 6.95 -11.54 18.33
CA LYS A 92 6.41 -11.40 19.69
C LYS A 92 7.22 -10.38 20.49
N PHE A 93 8.55 -10.48 20.47
CA PHE A 93 9.44 -9.57 21.20
C PHE A 93 9.22 -8.11 20.75
N VAL A 94 9.27 -7.83 19.43
CA VAL A 94 9.00 -6.51 18.86
C VAL A 94 7.63 -5.96 19.27
N ARG A 95 6.59 -6.80 19.35
CA ARG A 95 5.28 -6.38 19.87
C ARG A 95 5.34 -6.02 21.35
N LYS A 96 5.96 -6.86 22.19
CA LYS A 96 6.07 -6.62 23.64
C LYS A 96 6.84 -5.32 23.93
N THR A 97 7.96 -5.10 23.25
CA THR A 97 8.78 -3.88 23.36
C THR A 97 7.96 -2.63 23.00
N ILE A 98 7.22 -2.64 21.88
CA ILE A 98 6.38 -1.50 21.48
C ILE A 98 5.20 -1.30 22.44
N SER A 99 4.56 -2.37 22.94
CA SER A 99 3.47 -2.21 23.92
C SER A 99 3.94 -1.63 25.26
N GLY A 100 5.22 -1.85 25.63
CA GLY A 100 5.82 -1.39 26.88
C GLY A 100 6.50 -0.02 26.84
N SER A 101 6.44 0.72 25.73
CA SER A 101 7.01 2.07 25.62
C SER A 101 6.10 2.97 24.78
N ASP A 102 5.65 4.08 25.37
CA ASP A 102 4.79 5.03 24.68
C ASP A 102 5.51 5.82 23.58
N ASP A 103 6.81 6.07 23.72
CA ASP A 103 7.65 6.62 22.64
C ASP A 103 7.69 5.71 21.41
N LEU A 104 7.82 4.39 21.62
CA LEU A 104 7.78 3.42 20.53
C LEU A 104 6.38 3.29 19.91
N LYS A 105 5.31 3.51 20.67
CA LYS A 105 3.94 3.64 20.13
C LYS A 105 3.82 4.91 19.30
N ALA A 106 4.30 6.05 19.79
CA ALA A 106 4.26 7.35 19.10
C ALA A 106 5.08 7.33 17.80
N ALA A 107 6.31 6.81 17.84
CA ALA A 107 7.17 6.63 16.66
C ALA A 107 6.52 5.68 15.63
N LEU A 108 5.91 4.57 16.07
CA LEU A 108 5.17 3.67 15.18
C LEU A 108 3.94 4.38 14.55
N GLN A 109 3.19 5.16 15.32
CA GLN A 109 2.05 5.94 14.81
C GLN A 109 2.50 7.02 13.82
N ALA A 110 3.62 7.69 14.08
CA ALA A 110 4.23 8.67 13.19
C ALA A 110 4.67 8.04 11.86
N GLU A 111 5.39 6.90 11.89
CA GLU A 111 5.73 6.16 10.67
C GLU A 111 4.45 5.69 9.93
N VAL A 112 3.41 5.24 10.63
CA VAL A 112 2.13 4.84 10.01
C VAL A 112 1.41 6.03 9.36
N LYS A 113 1.43 7.21 9.99
CA LYS A 113 0.87 8.45 9.44
C LYS A 113 1.66 8.90 8.20
N ALA A 114 2.99 8.89 8.27
CA ALA A 114 3.86 9.22 7.14
C ALA A 114 3.70 8.24 5.96
N ALA A 115 3.67 6.94 6.23
CA ALA A 115 3.45 5.91 5.21
C ALA A 115 2.07 6.01 4.55
N ARG A 116 1.01 6.31 5.32
CA ARG A 116 -0.33 6.61 4.79
C ARG A 116 -0.32 7.83 3.87
N VAL A 117 0.34 8.93 4.26
CA VAL A 117 0.47 10.14 3.42
C VAL A 117 1.30 9.87 2.16
N ALA A 118 2.42 9.15 2.26
CA ALA A 118 3.23 8.78 1.10
C ALA A 118 2.46 7.87 0.12
N ALA A 119 1.70 6.89 0.64
CA ALA A 119 0.82 6.05 -0.15
C ALA A 119 -0.33 6.86 -0.80
N ALA A 120 -0.90 7.84 -0.10
CA ALA A 120 -1.91 8.75 -0.65
C ALA A 120 -1.34 9.63 -1.77
N LYS A 121 -0.14 10.21 -1.60
CA LYS A 121 0.58 10.95 -2.64
C LYS A 121 0.85 10.07 -3.87
N LYS A 122 1.46 8.89 -3.71
CA LYS A 122 1.72 7.97 -4.83
C LYS A 122 0.44 7.53 -5.54
N ARG A 123 -0.64 7.27 -4.79
CA ARG A 123 -1.97 7.01 -5.37
C ARG A 123 -2.44 8.20 -6.21
N ALA A 124 -2.40 9.43 -5.68
CA ALA A 124 -2.83 10.62 -6.41
C ALA A 124 -2.08 10.83 -7.73
N THR A 125 -0.75 10.66 -7.75
CA THR A 125 0.05 10.72 -8.98
C THR A 125 -0.39 9.69 -10.02
N VAL A 126 -0.54 8.42 -9.61
CA VAL A 126 -0.98 7.33 -10.50
C VAL A 126 -2.42 7.55 -11.01
N ARG A 127 -3.30 8.13 -10.18
CA ARG A 127 -4.67 8.45 -10.58
C ARG A 127 -4.73 9.63 -11.56
N LYS A 128 -3.82 10.61 -11.43
CA LYS A 128 -3.68 11.69 -12.42
C LYS A 128 -3.24 11.14 -13.78
N ASP A 129 -2.18 10.33 -13.82
CA ASP A 129 -1.70 9.68 -15.04
C ASP A 129 -2.81 8.93 -15.79
N VAL A 130 -3.48 8.00 -15.09
CA VAL A 130 -4.56 7.20 -15.65
C VAL A 130 -5.73 8.08 -16.10
N GLY A 131 -6.08 9.13 -15.34
CA GLY A 131 -7.13 10.08 -15.71
C GLY A 131 -6.79 10.89 -16.96
N SER A 132 -5.54 11.36 -17.11
CA SER A 132 -5.06 12.06 -18.30
C SER A 132 -5.08 11.15 -19.54
N ARG A 133 -4.69 9.88 -19.40
CA ARG A 133 -4.70 8.90 -20.49
C ARG A 133 -6.11 8.50 -20.93
N ILE A 134 -7.07 8.50 -20.02
CA ILE A 134 -8.50 8.30 -20.34
C ILE A 134 -9.08 9.54 -21.04
N ALA A 135 -8.77 10.75 -20.55
CA ALA A 135 -9.24 11.99 -21.19
C ALA A 135 -8.67 12.17 -22.62
N ALA A 136 -7.41 11.80 -22.84
CA ALA A 136 -6.77 11.82 -24.17
C ALA A 136 -7.28 10.71 -25.14
N ALA A 137 -8.14 9.81 -24.66
CA ALA A 137 -8.77 8.75 -25.45
C ALA A 137 -10.30 8.91 -25.59
N ALA A 138 -10.84 10.06 -25.15
CA ALA A 138 -12.26 10.38 -25.23
C ALA A 138 -12.59 11.09 -26.56
N THR A 139 -13.81 10.90 -27.07
CA THR A 139 -14.37 11.79 -28.11
C THR A 139 -14.68 13.18 -27.53
N ALA A 140 -15.00 14.16 -28.39
CA ALA A 140 -15.36 15.51 -27.95
C ALA A 140 -16.54 15.51 -26.96
N ASP A 141 -17.60 14.75 -27.24
CA ASP A 141 -18.81 14.67 -26.39
C ASP A 141 -18.53 13.96 -25.07
N GLN A 142 -17.69 12.92 -25.11
CA GLN A 142 -17.19 12.24 -23.92
C GLN A 142 -16.34 13.20 -23.07
N GLN A 143 -15.45 14.00 -23.69
CA GLN A 143 -14.62 14.99 -22.99
C GLN A 143 -15.48 16.10 -22.38
N ALA A 144 -16.48 16.62 -23.10
CA ALA A 144 -17.46 17.57 -22.55
C ALA A 144 -18.21 16.96 -21.35
N SER A 145 -18.64 15.69 -21.47
CA SER A 145 -19.27 14.94 -20.38
C SER A 145 -18.35 14.72 -19.18
N LEU A 146 -17.05 14.50 -19.39
CA LEU A 146 -16.05 14.40 -18.32
C LEU A 146 -15.85 15.74 -17.60
N GLU A 147 -15.76 16.84 -18.35
CA GLU A 147 -15.56 18.19 -17.79
C GLU A 147 -16.82 18.69 -17.05
N ALA A 148 -18.02 18.49 -17.61
CA ALA A 148 -19.29 18.85 -16.96
C ALA A 148 -19.48 18.11 -15.62
N ASN A 149 -19.37 16.77 -15.63
CA ASN A 149 -19.50 15.94 -14.41
C ASN A 149 -18.54 16.40 -13.32
N LYS A 150 -17.26 16.60 -13.66
CA LYS A 150 -16.26 16.98 -12.67
C LYS A 150 -16.42 18.42 -12.17
N THR A 151 -17.00 19.32 -12.96
CA THR A 151 -17.35 20.69 -12.51
C THR A 151 -18.46 20.63 -11.46
N ALA A 152 -19.53 19.86 -11.71
CA ALA A 152 -20.58 19.60 -10.72
C ALA A 152 -20.01 18.94 -9.44
N ILE A 153 -19.23 17.86 -9.57
CA ILE A 153 -18.57 17.17 -8.44
C ILE A 153 -17.67 18.15 -7.64
N GLY A 154 -17.02 19.10 -8.31
CA GLY A 154 -16.25 20.16 -7.69
C GLY A 154 -17.10 21.11 -6.84
N GLY A 155 -18.23 21.57 -7.38
CA GLY A 155 -19.21 22.41 -6.69
C GLY A 155 -19.79 21.73 -5.44
N VAL A 156 -20.30 20.51 -5.58
CA VAL A 156 -20.86 19.73 -4.46
C VAL A 156 -19.83 19.54 -3.34
N ILE A 157 -18.55 19.38 -3.67
CA ILE A 157 -17.48 19.26 -2.66
C ILE A 157 -17.05 20.60 -2.05
N ALA A 158 -17.20 21.71 -2.77
CA ALA A 158 -17.10 23.04 -2.16
C ALA A 158 -18.24 23.24 -1.15
N ASN A 159 -19.48 22.91 -1.52
CA ASN A 159 -20.67 23.02 -0.66
C ASN A 159 -20.56 22.12 0.58
N LEU A 160 -20.15 20.86 0.42
CA LEU A 160 -19.87 19.94 1.53
C LEU A 160 -18.79 20.48 2.48
N ARG A 161 -17.77 21.21 1.98
CA ARG A 161 -16.75 21.84 2.83
C ARG A 161 -17.24 23.10 3.52
N ALA A 162 -18.08 23.90 2.85
CA ALA A 162 -18.69 25.10 3.41
C ALA A 162 -19.64 24.73 4.57
N ALA A 163 -20.59 23.82 4.31
CA ALA A 163 -21.51 23.31 5.34
C ALA A 163 -20.75 22.74 6.54
N ARG A 164 -19.73 21.89 6.30
CA ARG A 164 -18.89 21.34 7.38
C ARG A 164 -18.05 22.36 8.15
N LYS A 165 -17.73 23.52 7.56
CA LYS A 165 -17.12 24.64 8.29
C LYS A 165 -18.16 25.39 9.13
N GLY A 166 -19.39 25.54 8.62
CA GLY A 166 -20.54 26.10 9.34
C GLY A 166 -21.18 25.16 10.36
N GLY A 167 -20.45 24.17 10.88
CA GLY A 167 -20.92 23.25 11.92
C GLY A 167 -21.82 22.09 11.47
N ALA A 168 -22.21 22.02 10.19
CA ALA A 168 -23.21 21.05 9.72
C ALA A 168 -22.85 19.58 10.04
N SER A 169 -23.87 18.83 10.44
CA SER A 169 -23.81 17.45 10.91
C SER A 169 -23.49 16.45 9.78
N LYS A 170 -23.56 15.15 10.06
CA LYS A 170 -23.49 14.14 9.00
C LYS A 170 -24.82 14.07 8.21
N GLU A 171 -25.90 14.57 8.77
CA GLU A 171 -27.29 14.35 8.36
C GLU A 171 -27.75 15.53 7.49
N ASP A 172 -27.50 16.78 7.91
CA ASP A 172 -27.76 18.01 7.13
C ASP A 172 -27.00 18.03 5.79
N THR A 173 -25.92 17.24 5.70
CA THR A 173 -25.11 17.08 4.48
C THR A 173 -25.33 15.72 3.80
N GLN A 174 -26.48 15.05 4.04
CA GLN A 174 -26.82 13.77 3.42
C GLN A 174 -27.16 13.92 1.93
N ASP A 175 -27.96 14.92 1.54
CA ASP A 175 -28.39 15.07 0.14
C ASP A 175 -27.24 15.47 -0.79
N LEU A 176 -26.38 16.39 -0.35
CA LEU A 176 -25.10 16.67 -1.03
C LEU A 176 -24.20 15.42 -1.17
N ARG A 177 -24.37 14.38 -0.35
CA ARG A 177 -23.70 13.08 -0.55
C ARG A 177 -24.44 12.15 -1.50
N LYS A 178 -25.78 12.17 -1.52
CA LYS A 178 -26.59 11.45 -2.53
C LYS A 178 -26.25 11.98 -3.93
N GLU A 179 -26.25 13.31 -4.08
CA GLU A 179 -25.86 14.03 -5.30
C GLU A 179 -24.42 13.68 -5.72
N LEU A 180 -23.45 13.81 -4.81
CA LEU A 180 -22.06 13.45 -5.07
C LEU A 180 -21.89 11.98 -5.49
N ALA A 181 -22.66 11.06 -4.92
CA ALA A 181 -22.65 9.65 -5.31
C ALA A 181 -23.28 9.43 -6.70
N GLY A 182 -24.37 10.15 -7.03
CA GLY A 182 -24.99 10.14 -8.36
C GLY A 182 -24.05 10.65 -9.44
N LEU A 183 -23.40 11.80 -9.23
CA LEU A 183 -22.41 12.36 -10.14
C LEU A 183 -21.18 11.44 -10.30
N GLN A 184 -20.73 10.79 -9.22
CA GLN A 184 -19.67 9.78 -9.30
C GLN A 184 -20.09 8.52 -10.09
N LYS A 185 -21.36 8.12 -10.03
CA LYS A 185 -21.92 7.02 -10.84
C LYS A 185 -21.93 7.41 -12.33
N SER A 186 -22.41 8.61 -12.67
CA SER A 186 -22.36 9.18 -14.02
C SER A 186 -20.93 9.23 -14.58
N GLN A 187 -19.99 9.84 -13.84
CA GLN A 187 -18.57 9.89 -14.21
C GLN A 187 -17.98 8.49 -14.47
N LYS A 188 -18.39 7.46 -13.71
CA LYS A 188 -17.96 6.07 -13.90
C LYS A 188 -18.54 5.43 -15.17
N GLN A 189 -19.75 5.81 -15.59
CA GLN A 189 -20.37 5.33 -16.84
C GLN A 189 -19.62 5.87 -18.06
N VAL A 190 -19.42 7.19 -18.14
CA VAL A 190 -18.64 7.83 -19.22
C VAL A 190 -17.22 7.27 -19.32
N VAL A 191 -16.52 7.10 -18.19
CA VAL A 191 -15.18 6.45 -18.17
C VAL A 191 -15.25 4.97 -18.59
N GLY A 192 -16.35 4.28 -18.28
CA GLY A 192 -16.59 2.91 -18.73
C GLY A 192 -16.84 2.79 -20.23
N GLU A 193 -17.49 3.77 -20.84
CA GLU A 193 -17.72 3.87 -22.29
C GLU A 193 -16.42 4.16 -23.05
N ILE A 194 -15.62 5.12 -22.60
CA ILE A 194 -14.26 5.39 -23.14
C ILE A 194 -13.39 4.12 -23.09
N LEU A 195 -13.44 3.38 -21.98
CA LEU A 195 -12.67 2.13 -21.78
C LEU A 195 -13.29 0.87 -22.42
N LYS A 196 -14.47 0.99 -23.07
CA LYS A 196 -15.01 0.02 -24.03
C LYS A 196 -14.57 0.38 -25.46
N ALA A 197 -14.70 1.65 -25.84
CA ALA A 197 -14.30 2.14 -27.16
C ALA A 197 -12.79 2.01 -27.41
N ASN A 198 -11.96 2.15 -26.36
CA ASN A 198 -10.51 2.00 -26.45
C ASN A 198 -10.02 0.73 -25.70
N GLU A 199 -10.18 -0.43 -26.35
CA GLU A 199 -9.79 -1.73 -25.78
C GLU A 199 -8.29 -1.82 -25.46
N THR A 200 -7.42 -1.23 -26.28
CA THR A 200 -5.96 -1.22 -26.08
C THR A 200 -5.58 -0.48 -24.79
N LEU A 201 -6.15 0.70 -24.53
CA LEU A 201 -5.99 1.41 -23.26
C LEU A 201 -6.57 0.61 -22.09
N SER A 202 -7.75 0.01 -22.29
CA SER A 202 -8.41 -0.87 -21.31
C SER A 202 -7.49 -2.02 -20.89
N ALA A 203 -6.87 -2.72 -21.85
CA ALA A 203 -5.93 -3.82 -21.65
C ALA A 203 -4.63 -3.36 -20.97
N ALA A 204 -4.05 -2.24 -21.41
CA ALA A 204 -2.85 -1.65 -20.81
C ALA A 204 -3.07 -1.32 -19.33
N LEU A 205 -4.15 -0.60 -19.00
CA LEU A 205 -4.50 -0.23 -17.62
C LEU A 205 -4.78 -1.46 -16.74
N LYS A 206 -5.45 -2.50 -17.27
CA LYS A 206 -5.65 -3.79 -16.60
C LYS A 206 -4.32 -4.50 -16.34
N SER A 207 -3.38 -4.47 -17.30
CA SER A 207 -2.06 -5.08 -17.19
C SER A 207 -1.19 -4.36 -16.14
N GLU A 208 -1.12 -3.02 -16.20
CA GLU A 208 -0.43 -2.21 -15.21
C GLU A 208 -0.99 -2.39 -13.80
N ALA A 209 -2.32 -2.48 -13.64
CA ALA A 209 -2.93 -2.74 -12.33
C ALA A 209 -2.49 -4.11 -11.77
N LYS A 210 -2.45 -5.15 -12.61
CA LYS A 210 -1.88 -6.47 -12.25
C LYS A 210 -0.38 -6.36 -11.92
N GLY A 211 0.39 -5.56 -12.66
CA GLY A 211 1.80 -5.26 -12.41
C GLY A 211 2.03 -4.59 -11.06
N ARG A 212 1.37 -3.45 -10.81
CA ARG A 212 1.41 -2.71 -9.53
C ARG A 212 0.96 -3.57 -8.34
N ALA A 213 -0.03 -4.43 -8.52
CA ALA A 213 -0.45 -5.40 -7.48
C ALA A 213 0.61 -6.49 -7.23
N ARG A 214 1.28 -6.99 -8.28
CA ARG A 214 2.43 -7.90 -8.17
C ARG A 214 3.62 -7.20 -7.49
N GLU A 215 3.86 -5.92 -7.77
CA GLU A 215 4.89 -5.11 -7.09
C GLU A 215 4.59 -4.90 -5.60
N ALA A 216 3.36 -4.54 -5.23
CA ALA A 216 2.97 -4.40 -3.82
C ALA A 216 3.13 -5.72 -3.04
N ARG A 217 2.83 -6.86 -3.68
CA ARG A 217 3.09 -8.21 -3.12
C ARG A 217 4.60 -8.54 -3.10
N ARG A 218 5.37 -8.05 -4.07
CA ARG A 218 6.83 -8.23 -4.17
C ARG A 218 7.60 -7.35 -3.20
N SER A 219 7.21 -6.11 -2.90
CA SER A 219 7.93 -5.27 -1.93
C SER A 219 7.85 -5.85 -0.52
N VAL A 220 6.67 -6.36 -0.12
CA VAL A 220 6.45 -7.08 1.15
C VAL A 220 7.27 -8.38 1.25
N LYS A 221 7.55 -9.07 0.13
CA LYS A 221 8.36 -10.31 0.10
C LYS A 221 9.83 -10.09 -0.34
N GLY A 222 10.19 -8.89 -0.80
CA GLY A 222 11.30 -8.68 -1.72
C GLY A 222 12.56 -8.06 -1.12
N GLN A 223 12.49 -7.54 0.11
CA GLN A 223 13.67 -7.09 0.86
C GLN A 223 14.73 -8.20 1.01
N GLY A 224 14.30 -9.48 0.94
CA GLY A 224 15.20 -10.64 0.89
C GLY A 224 15.94 -10.87 -0.44
N LYS A 225 15.48 -10.29 -1.58
CA LYS A 225 16.20 -10.41 -2.86
C LYS A 225 17.37 -9.42 -2.94
N ASN A 226 17.19 -8.16 -2.53
CA ASN A 226 18.25 -7.15 -2.68
C ASN A 226 19.50 -7.50 -1.83
N ARG A 227 19.29 -8.12 -0.65
CA ARG A 227 20.38 -8.69 0.17
C ARG A 227 21.19 -9.79 -0.54
N ARG A 228 20.61 -10.53 -1.50
CA ARG A 228 21.29 -11.63 -2.21
C ARG A 228 22.35 -11.08 -3.17
N ASN A 229 21.97 -10.08 -3.97
CA ASN A 229 22.88 -9.40 -4.89
C ASN A 229 24.02 -8.68 -4.13
N VAL A 230 23.73 -8.10 -2.96
CA VAL A 230 24.75 -7.48 -2.09
C VAL A 230 25.69 -8.50 -1.45
N ARG A 231 25.22 -9.71 -1.07
CA ARG A 231 26.10 -10.81 -0.62
C ARG A 231 27.03 -11.27 -1.76
N GLN A 232 26.51 -11.47 -2.98
CA GLN A 232 27.33 -11.88 -4.14
C GLN A 232 28.41 -10.84 -4.48
N ARG A 233 28.07 -9.54 -4.53
CA ARG A 233 29.05 -8.45 -4.78
C ARG A 233 30.09 -8.26 -3.67
N ARG A 234 29.93 -8.88 -2.49
CA ARG A 234 30.93 -8.91 -1.42
C ARG A 234 31.77 -10.18 -1.40
N ALA A 235 31.27 -11.28 -1.96
CA ALA A 235 32.04 -12.51 -2.13
C ALA A 235 33.09 -12.33 -3.24
N ALA A 236 32.66 -11.88 -4.43
CA ALA A 236 33.53 -11.56 -5.57
C ALA A 236 34.34 -10.26 -5.41
N LYS A 237 34.69 -9.91 -4.17
CA LYS A 237 35.63 -8.84 -3.80
C LYS A 237 36.55 -9.24 -2.64
N LYS A 238 36.62 -10.55 -2.37
CA LYS A 238 37.52 -11.25 -1.44
C LYS A 238 38.16 -12.50 -2.10
N SER A 239 38.02 -12.57 -3.42
CA SER A 239 38.65 -13.48 -4.37
C SER A 239 39.29 -12.59 -5.42
#